data_AF-A0A0A0L473-F1
#
_entry.id   AF-A0A0A0L473-F1
#
_cell.length_a   1.000
_cell.length_b   1.000
_cell.length_c   1.000
_cell.angle_alpha   90.00
_cell.angle_beta   90.00
_cell.angle_gamma   90.00
#
_symmetry.space_group_name_H-M   'P 1'
#
loop_
_entity.id
_entity.type
_entity.pdbx_description
1 polymer ?
#
loop_
_entity_poly.entity_id
_entity_poly.type
_entity_poly.pdbx_seq_one_letter_code
_entity_poly.pdbx_strand_id
1 'polypeptide(L)'
;MVTFRFHQYQVVGRALPSESDEHPKIYRMKLWATNEVRAKSKFWYFLRKLKKVKKSNGQILAINEVLGLEHASTLLCLYRVTETVVN
;
A
#
# COMPACT_ATOMS: atom_id res chain seq x y z
N MET A 1 5.86 12.78 -25.14
CA MET A 1 5.56 11.48 -24.49
C MET A 1 5.88 11.60 -23.01
N VAL A 2 4.89 11.51 -22.13
CA VAL A 2 5.14 11.52 -20.68
C VAL A 2 5.70 10.16 -20.29
N THR A 3 7.00 10.11 -19.98
CA THR A 3 7.65 8.92 -19.44
C THR A 3 7.22 8.78 -17.98
N PHE A 4 6.16 8.01 -17.73
CA PHE A 4 5.73 7.70 -16.36
C PHE A 4 6.76 6.76 -15.72
N ARG A 5 7.69 7.33 -14.95
CA ARG A 5 8.55 6.55 -14.07
C ARG A 5 7.71 6.05 -12.91
N PHE A 6 7.61 4.73 -12.78
CA PHE A 6 6.94 4.11 -11.66
C PHE A 6 7.92 3.95 -10.51
N HIS A 7 7.51 4.40 -9.34
CA HIS A 7 8.24 4.24 -8.10
C HIS A 7 7.56 3.15 -7.27
N GLN A 8 8.37 2.36 -6.58
CA GLN A 8 7.86 1.36 -5.67
C GLN A 8 7.62 2.02 -4.30
N TYR A 9 6.38 1.98 -3.83
CA TYR A 9 5.99 2.47 -2.51
C TYR A 9 5.63 1.30 -1.60
N GLN A 10 6.14 1.33 -0.39
CA GLN A 10 5.71 0.49 0.71
C GLN A 10 4.79 1.30 1.60
N VAL A 11 3.50 0.95 1.61
CA VAL A 11 2.48 1.63 2.42
C VAL A 11 2.08 0.72 3.57
N VAL A 12 2.08 1.27 4.78
CA VAL A 12 1.64 0.60 6.01
C VAL A 12 0.42 1.34 6.55
N GLY A 13 -0.65 0.61 6.85
CA GLY A 13 -1.87 1.18 7.41
C GLY A 13 -2.66 0.20 8.25
N ARG A 14 -3.54 0.72 9.11
CA ARG A 14 -4.43 -0.06 9.97
C ARG A 14 -5.84 0.52 9.95
N ALA A 15 -6.81 -0.27 10.39
CA ALA A 15 -8.13 0.26 10.75
C ALA A 15 -8.03 1.07 12.05
N LEU A 16 -8.95 2.01 12.26
CA LEU A 16 -9.05 2.69 13.56
C LEU A 16 -9.46 1.69 14.65
N PRO A 17 -8.92 1.81 15.86
CA PRO A 17 -9.38 1.00 16.99
C PRO A 17 -10.85 1.32 17.29
N SER A 18 -11.63 0.29 17.55
CA SER A 18 -13.05 0.37 17.92
C SER A 18 -13.25 -0.41 19.21
N GLU A 19 -14.34 -0.18 19.94
CA GLU A 19 -14.67 -0.92 21.18
C GLU A 19 -14.71 -2.45 20.97
N SER A 20 -14.94 -2.90 19.74
CA SER A 20 -14.96 -4.33 19.39
C SER A 20 -13.58 -4.89 19.00
N ASP A 21 -12.63 -4.04 18.62
CA ASP A 21 -11.30 -4.43 18.13
C ASP A 21 -10.25 -3.42 18.64
N GLU A 22 -9.74 -3.63 19.85
CA GLU A 22 -8.77 -2.75 20.52
C GLU A 22 -7.42 -2.71 19.78
N HIS A 23 -7.03 -3.81 19.14
CA HIS A 23 -5.76 -3.96 18.44
C HIS A 23 -5.96 -4.36 16.98
N PRO A 24 -6.32 -3.40 16.10
CA PRO A 24 -6.54 -3.67 14.68
C PRO A 24 -5.24 -4.10 14.00
N LYS A 25 -5.33 -5.15 13.18
CA LYS A 25 -4.20 -5.70 12.43
C LYS A 25 -3.57 -4.66 11.51
N ILE A 26 -2.24 -4.65 11.46
CA ILE A 26 -1.46 -3.74 10.62
C ILE A 26 -1.24 -4.41 9.25
N TYR A 27 -1.63 -3.69 8.20
CA TYR A 27 -1.46 -4.13 6.82
C TYR A 27 -0.30 -3.41 6.17
N ARG A 28 0.62 -4.16 5.57
CA ARG A 28 1.71 -3.64 4.74
C ARG A 28 1.56 -4.11 3.31
N MET A 29 1.59 -3.17 2.38
CA MET A 29 1.48 -3.44 0.95
C MET A 29 2.62 -2.78 0.19
N LYS A 30 3.17 -3.50 -0.80
CA LYS A 30 4.10 -2.95 -1.78
C LYS A 30 3.32 -2.63 -3.07
N LEU A 31 3.38 -1.38 -3.49
CA LEU A 31 2.55 -0.82 -4.56
C LEU A 31 3.43 -0.01 -5.51
N TRP A 32 3.27 -0.24 -6.80
CA TRP A 32 3.85 0.63 -7.82
C TRP A 32 2.89 1.79 -8.11
N ALA A 33 3.41 3.01 -8.03
CA ALA A 33 2.68 4.24 -8.33
C ALA A 33 3.64 5.31 -8.87
N THR A 34 3.09 6.32 -9.54
CA THR A 34 3.88 7.46 -10.05
C THR A 34 4.15 8.51 -9.00
N ASN A 35 3.29 8.60 -7.98
CA ASN A 35 3.34 9.58 -6.90
C ASN A 35 2.81 8.96 -5.60
N GLU A 36 3.18 9.53 -4.45
CA GLU A 36 2.69 9.11 -3.13
C GLU A 36 1.15 9.15 -3.01
N VAL A 37 0.51 10.20 -3.56
CA VAL A 37 -0.96 10.35 -3.54
C VAL A 37 -1.65 9.18 -4.28
N ARG A 38 -1.07 8.75 -5.40
CA ARG A 38 -1.56 7.61 -6.18
C ARG A 38 -1.34 6.30 -5.43
N ALA A 39 -0.22 6.15 -4.72
CA ALA A 39 0.05 5.01 -3.84
C ALA A 39 -1.00 4.90 -2.71
N LYS A 40 -1.31 6.02 -2.03
CA LYS A 40 -2.36 6.07 -0.99
C LYS A 40 -3.73 5.65 -1.52
N SER A 41 -4.13 6.16 -2.68
CA SER A 41 -5.42 5.79 -3.29
C SER A 41 -5.49 4.30 -3.61
N LYS A 42 -4.41 3.74 -4.18
CA LYS A 42 -4.31 2.32 -4.54
C LYS A 42 -4.33 1.42 -3.31
N PHE A 43 -3.68 1.82 -2.21
CA PHE A 43 -3.74 1.14 -0.92
C PHE A 43 -5.19 1.02 -0.40
N TRP A 44 -5.92 2.13 -0.35
CA TRP A 44 -7.32 2.13 0.10
C TRP A 44 -8.24 1.32 -0.80
N TYR A 45 -7.99 1.33 -2.12
CA TYR A 45 -8.74 0.51 -3.07
C TYR A 45 -8.63 -0.98 -2.73
N PHE A 46 -7.41 -1.46 -2.46
CA PHE A 46 -7.18 -2.86 -2.10
C PHE A 46 -7.71 -3.22 -0.72
N LEU A 47 -7.50 -2.38 0.30
CA LEU A 47 -8.06 -2.61 1.63
C LEU A 47 -9.59 -2.69 1.63
N ARG A 48 -10.24 -1.87 0.81
CA ARG A 48 -11.70 -1.94 0.64
C ARG A 48 -12.14 -3.26 0.00
N LYS A 49 -11.39 -3.77 -0.98
CA LYS A 49 -11.72 -5.02 -1.68
C LYS A 49 -11.48 -6.26 -0.81
N LEU A 50 -10.41 -6.27 -0.02
CA LEU A 50 -9.99 -7.44 0.77
C LEU A 50 -10.59 -7.46 2.18
N LYS A 51 -10.62 -6.32 2.86
CA LYS A 51 -10.98 -6.22 4.28
C LYS A 51 -12.17 -5.29 4.56
N LYS A 52 -12.81 -4.74 3.52
CA LYS A 52 -13.93 -3.79 3.64
C LYS A 52 -13.63 -2.54 4.48
N VAL A 53 -12.35 -2.21 4.67
CA VAL A 53 -11.91 -1.01 5.40
C VAL A 53 -12.01 0.20 4.49
N LYS A 54 -12.63 1.28 4.97
CA LYS A 54 -12.75 2.56 4.28
C LYS A 54 -11.63 3.51 4.74
N LYS A 55 -11.28 4.47 3.88
CA LYS A 55 -10.34 5.57 4.22
C LYS A 55 -10.77 6.34 5.48
N SER A 56 -12.07 6.49 5.71
CA SER A 56 -12.62 7.19 6.88
C SER A 56 -12.34 6.46 8.21
N ASN A 57 -12.32 5.13 8.17
CA ASN A 57 -12.20 4.26 9.35
C ASN A 57 -10.80 3.64 9.44
N GLY A 58 -9.80 4.26 8.83
CA GLY A 58 -8.45 3.73 8.83
C GLY A 58 -7.40 4.84 8.80
N GLN A 59 -6.21 4.48 9.24
CA GLN A 59 -5.06 5.36 9.34
C GLN A 59 -3.88 4.76 8.57
N ILE A 60 -3.20 5.60 7.79
CA ILE A 60 -1.90 5.25 7.22
C ILE A 60 -0.85 5.58 8.28
N LEU A 61 -0.02 4.61 8.65
CA LEU A 61 1.07 4.81 9.62
C LEU A 61 2.33 5.34 8.94
N ALA A 62 2.70 4.75 7.81
CA ALA A 62 3.94 5.07 7.12
C ALA A 62 3.84 4.83 5.61
N ILE A 63 4.55 5.66 4.85
CA ILE A 63 4.72 5.52 3.41
C ILE A 63 6.20 5.66 3.13
N ASN A 64 6.82 4.60 2.64
CA ASN A 64 8.24 4.56 2.34
C ASN A 64 8.40 4.35 0.84
N GLU A 65 9.19 5.20 0.19
CA GLU A 65 9.60 4.96 -1.18
C GLU A 65 10.79 4.00 -1.19
N VAL A 66 10.63 2.86 -1.86
CA VAL A 66 11.69 1.89 -2.05
C VAL A 66 12.33 2.18 -3.41
N LEU A 67 13.38 3.00 -3.38
CA LEU A 67 14.28 3.16 -4.52
C LEU A 67 15.14 1.90 -4.62
N GLY A 68 14.59 0.86 -5.24
CA GLY A 68 15.35 -0.34 -5.56
C GLY A 68 16.45 0.03 -6.54
N LEU A 69 17.71 -0.06 -6.09
CA LEU A 69 18.84 -0.26 -7.00
C LEU A 69 18.52 -1.50 -7.85
N GLU A 70 18.77 -1.35 -9.14
CA GLU A 70 18.68 -2.37 -10.21
C GLU A 70 17.41 -2.35 -11.07
N HIS A 71 17.66 -1.95 -12.31
CA HIS A 71 16.79 -1.82 -13.48
C HIS A 71 16.05 -3.11 -13.91
N ALA A 72 15.99 -4.16 -13.10
CA ALA A 72 15.53 -5.48 -13.52
C ALA A 72 14.03 -5.77 -13.33
N SER A 73 13.21 -4.82 -12.84
CA SER A 73 11.85 -5.13 -12.36
C SER A 73 10.69 -4.63 -13.24
N THR A 74 10.90 -4.23 -14.50
CA THR A 74 9.78 -3.79 -15.36
C THR A 74 8.84 -4.96 -15.73
N LEU A 75 9.34 -6.20 -15.78
CA LEU A 75 8.55 -7.38 -16.13
C LEU A 75 7.82 -8.05 -14.95
N LEU A 76 8.19 -7.75 -13.70
CA LEU A 76 7.47 -8.20 -12.50
C LEU A 76 6.34 -7.23 -12.06
N CYS A 77 6.19 -6.11 -12.78
CA CYS A 77 5.32 -4.97 -12.44
C CYS A 77 3.81 -5.32 -12.34
N LEU A 78 3.36 -6.45 -12.91
CA LEU A 78 1.93 -6.80 -12.96
C LEU A 78 1.43 -7.83 -11.93
N TYR A 79 2.29 -8.59 -11.24
CA TYR A 79 1.81 -9.83 -10.59
C TYR A 79 2.15 -10.03 -9.11
N ARG A 80 2.75 -9.07 -8.40
CA ARG A 80 3.16 -9.32 -7.01
C ARG A 80 2.76 -8.19 -6.05
N VAL A 81 1.47 -8.13 -5.73
CA VAL A 81 0.99 -7.50 -4.49
C VAL A 81 1.29 -8.47 -3.35
N THR A 82 2.50 -8.42 -2.77
CA THR A 82 2.79 -9.19 -1.56
C THR A 82 2.03 -8.58 -0.39
N GLU A 83 0.93 -9.20 0.02
CA GLU A 83 0.31 -8.98 1.32
C GLU A 83 1.26 -9.54 2.39
N THR A 84 2.08 -8.69 2.99
CA THR A 84 2.75 -9.07 4.24
C THR A 84 1.91 -8.51 5.37
N VAL A 85 1.05 -9.34 5.94
CA VAL A 85 0.42 -9.05 7.23
C VAL A 85 1.55 -9.09 8.26
N VAL A 86 1.86 -7.94 8.86
CA VAL A 86 2.81 -7.87 9.96
C VAL A 86 1.99 -8.17 11.21
N ASN A 87 2.23 -9.32 11.84
CA ASN A 87 1.74 -9.63 13.19
C ASN A 87 2.52 -8.81 14.20
#